data_AF-A0A9D1AIH9-F1
#
_entry.id   AF-A0A9D1AIH9-F1
#
_cell.length_a   1.000
_cell.length_b   1.000
_cell.length_c   1.000
_cell.angle_alpha   90.00
_cell.angle_beta   90.00
_cell.angle_gamma   90.00
#
_symmetry.space_group_name_H-M   'P 1'
#
loop_
_entity.id
_entity.type
_entity.pdbx_description
1 polymer ?
#
loop_
_entity_poly.entity_id
_entity_poly.type
_entity_poly.pdbx_seq_one_letter_code
_entity_poly.pdbx_strand_id
1 'polypeptide(L)'
;MKQCSLHANALENPYSQDMELNEAVLTFSGFQIKEYCLPGWEASFPNGKAAVHPEQRFVGTEAKQRFSQAATEGLWLKDISAGDPTKSTLEACGRTEPYFSVTFSFRQVLVEWESFAGPAWQVNFRSGS
;
A
#
# COMPACT_ATOMS: atom_id res chain seq x y z
N MET A 1 -9.39 32.01 -3.17
CA MET A 1 -9.81 30.77 -2.47
C MET A 1 -9.45 29.60 -3.36
N LYS A 2 -8.65 28.64 -2.88
CA LYS A 2 -8.47 27.36 -3.56
C LYS A 2 -9.35 26.34 -2.84
N GLN A 3 -10.44 25.94 -3.48
CA GLN A 3 -11.24 24.79 -3.05
C GLN A 3 -10.36 23.55 -3.16
N CYS A 4 -10.17 22.84 -2.05
CA CYS A 4 -9.60 21.49 -2.04
C CYS A 4 -10.70 20.43 -2.18
N SER A 5 -11.81 20.76 -2.83
CA SER A 5 -12.75 19.76 -3.33
C SER A 5 -12.19 19.28 -4.68
N LEU A 6 -11.55 18.11 -4.70
CA LEU A 6 -11.13 17.45 -5.95
C LEU A 6 -12.30 17.25 -6.95
N HIS A 7 -13.55 17.43 -6.50
CA HIS A 7 -14.74 17.48 -7.33
C HIS A 7 -15.65 18.61 -6.87
N ALA A 8 -16.02 19.52 -7.79
CA ALA A 8 -16.88 20.68 -7.53
C ALA A 8 -18.30 20.34 -7.01
N ASN A 9 -18.67 19.06 -7.03
CA ASN A 9 -19.99 18.53 -6.68
C ASN A 9 -19.94 17.48 -5.55
N ALA A 10 -18.82 17.32 -4.84
CA ALA A 10 -18.77 16.41 -3.70
C ALA A 10 -19.64 16.97 -2.55
N LEU A 11 -20.50 16.13 -1.97
CA LEU A 11 -21.26 16.47 -0.78
C LEU A 11 -20.30 16.87 0.34
N GLU A 12 -20.61 17.96 1.06
CA GLU A 12 -19.86 18.34 2.25
C GLU A 12 -19.93 17.20 3.28
N ASN A 13 -18.81 16.90 3.91
CA ASN A 13 -18.74 15.88 4.95
C ASN A 13 -19.66 16.33 6.11
N PRO A 14 -20.73 15.58 6.45
CA PRO A 14 -21.67 15.98 7.50
C PRO A 14 -21.10 15.85 8.92
N TYR A 15 -19.89 15.29 9.05
CA TYR A 15 -19.21 15.08 10.33
C TYR A 15 -18.18 16.20 10.60
N SER A 16 -18.12 16.66 11.85
CA SER A 16 -17.18 17.70 12.31
C SER A 16 -15.75 17.19 12.57
N GLN A 17 -15.55 15.88 12.42
CA GLN A 17 -14.29 15.18 12.65
C GLN A 17 -13.84 14.51 11.36
N ASP A 18 -12.53 14.45 11.15
CA ASP A 18 -11.98 13.78 9.99
C ASP A 18 -12.20 12.27 10.10
N MET A 19 -12.40 11.61 8.96
CA MET A 19 -12.40 10.14 8.89
C MET A 19 -11.03 9.57 8.50
N GLU A 20 -10.02 10.43 8.43
CA GLU A 20 -8.63 10.01 8.21
C GLU A 20 -8.10 9.24 9.42
N LEU A 21 -7.71 7.99 9.18
CA LEU A 21 -7.06 7.12 10.14
C LEU A 21 -5.57 7.47 10.21
N ASN A 22 -5.05 7.74 11.40
CA ASN A 22 -3.61 7.96 11.61
C ASN A 22 -2.85 6.63 11.58
N GLU A 23 -3.40 5.61 12.22
CA GLU A 23 -2.81 4.28 12.31
C GLU A 23 -3.86 3.18 12.28
N ALA A 24 -3.53 2.09 11.59
CA ALA A 24 -4.23 0.82 11.68
C ALA A 24 -3.19 -0.31 11.79
N VAL A 25 -3.35 -1.18 12.77
CA VAL A 25 -2.49 -2.35 12.97
C VAL A 25 -3.21 -3.59 12.44
N LEU A 26 -2.63 -4.22 11.42
CA LEU A 26 -3.13 -5.47 10.86
C LEU A 26 -2.25 -6.63 11.33
N THR A 27 -2.80 -7.52 12.14
CA THR A 27 -2.12 -8.71 12.65
C THR A 27 -2.63 -9.96 11.93
N PHE A 28 -1.80 -10.52 11.06
CA PHE A 28 -2.11 -11.75 10.32
C PHE A 28 -1.63 -12.99 11.07
N SER A 29 -2.48 -14.01 11.25
CA SER A 29 -2.05 -15.33 11.74
C SER A 29 -2.06 -16.38 10.65
N GLY A 30 -1.11 -17.30 10.70
CA GLY A 30 -0.93 -18.32 9.65
C GLY A 30 -0.52 -17.73 8.31
N PHE A 31 0.19 -16.60 8.32
CA PHE A 31 0.65 -15.91 7.13
C PHE A 31 1.67 -16.76 6.35
N GLN A 32 1.42 -16.94 5.05
CA GLN A 32 2.26 -17.74 4.17
C GLN A 32 2.45 -17.01 2.84
N ILE A 33 3.71 -16.79 2.49
CA ILE A 33 4.10 -16.35 1.15
C ILE A 33 3.95 -17.51 0.17
N LYS A 34 3.30 -17.25 -0.97
CA LYS A 34 3.17 -18.20 -2.09
C LYS A 34 4.11 -17.82 -3.23
N GLU A 35 4.12 -16.55 -3.59
CA GLU A 35 4.90 -16.02 -4.69
C GLU A 35 5.41 -14.61 -4.35
N TYR A 36 6.62 -14.30 -4.80
CA TYR A 36 7.21 -12.96 -4.77
C TYR A 36 7.56 -12.58 -6.22
N CYS A 37 7.06 -11.43 -6.69
CA CYS A 37 7.18 -11.00 -8.07
C CYS A 37 7.86 -9.64 -8.17
N LEU A 38 8.90 -9.56 -9.01
CA LEU A 38 9.47 -8.30 -9.48
C LEU A 38 8.89 -8.05 -10.88
N PRO A 39 8.09 -6.99 -11.09
CA PRO A 39 7.48 -6.76 -12.40
C PRO A 39 8.56 -6.45 -13.44
N GLY A 40 8.29 -6.88 -14.66
CA GLY A 40 9.09 -6.46 -15.80
C GLY A 40 8.89 -4.98 -16.09
N TRP A 41 9.90 -4.35 -16.69
CA TRP A 41 9.80 -2.97 -17.16
C TRP A 41 10.67 -2.76 -18.38
N GLU A 42 10.27 -1.78 -19.19
CA GLU A 42 11.01 -1.34 -20.36
C GLU A 42 11.36 0.13 -20.18
N ALA A 43 12.61 0.52 -20.46
CA ALA A 43 13.00 1.91 -20.52
C ALA A 43 13.71 2.23 -21.82
N SER A 44 13.38 3.42 -22.34
CA SER A 44 14.08 4.05 -23.46
C SER A 44 14.92 5.20 -22.92
N PHE A 45 16.23 5.11 -23.10
CA PHE A 45 17.15 6.16 -22.68
C PHE A 45 17.32 7.22 -23.78
N PRO A 46 17.67 8.48 -23.43
CA PRO A 46 17.88 9.55 -24.40
C PRO A 46 18.96 9.26 -25.46
N ASN A 47 19.85 8.31 -25.20
CA ASN A 47 20.88 7.84 -26.12
C ASN A 47 20.37 6.77 -27.12
N GLY A 48 19.06 6.51 -27.16
CA GLY A 48 18.44 5.52 -28.04
C GLY A 48 18.58 4.07 -27.58
N LYS A 49 19.17 3.80 -26.41
CA LYS A 49 19.24 2.44 -25.85
C LYS A 49 17.91 2.07 -25.22
N ALA A 50 17.38 0.92 -25.60
CA ALA A 50 16.29 0.27 -24.89
C ALA A 50 16.87 -0.72 -23.88
N ALA A 51 16.30 -0.76 -22.68
CA ALA A 51 16.54 -1.81 -21.70
C ALA A 51 15.22 -2.50 -21.40
N VAL A 52 15.20 -3.83 -21.54
CA VAL A 52 14.07 -4.68 -21.16
C VAL A 52 14.50 -5.50 -19.96
N HIS A 53 13.79 -5.32 -18.87
CA HIS A 53 13.94 -6.11 -17.66
C HIS A 53 12.74 -7.05 -17.57
N PRO A 54 12.93 -8.37 -17.73
CA PRO A 54 11.82 -9.31 -17.67
C PRO A 54 11.27 -9.41 -16.26
N GLU A 55 9.98 -9.74 -16.17
CA GLU A 55 9.34 -10.10 -14.90
C GLU A 55 10.04 -11.32 -14.29
N GLN A 56 10.26 -11.28 -12.97
CA GLN A 56 10.86 -12.38 -12.23
C GLN A 56 9.90 -12.84 -11.14
N ARG A 57 9.58 -14.13 -11.14
CA ARG A 57 8.71 -14.77 -10.15
C ARG A 57 9.50 -15.77 -9.34
N PHE A 58 9.35 -15.68 -8.03
CA PHE A 58 9.98 -16.56 -7.06
C PHE A 58 8.91 -17.26 -6.25
N VAL A 59 9.13 -18.53 -5.91
CA VAL A 59 8.21 -19.36 -5.11
C VAL A 59 8.95 -20.11 -4.02
N GLY A 60 8.21 -20.73 -3.10
CA GLY A 60 8.80 -21.59 -2.07
C GLY A 60 9.72 -20.85 -1.11
N THR A 61 10.89 -21.42 -0.82
CA THR A 61 11.85 -20.87 0.15
C THR A 61 12.43 -19.53 -0.30
N GLU A 62 12.68 -19.34 -1.59
CA GLU A 62 13.25 -18.11 -2.11
C GLU A 62 12.30 -16.92 -1.94
N ALA A 63 11.02 -17.11 -2.27
CA ALA A 63 9.99 -16.08 -2.07
C ALA A 63 9.90 -15.65 -0.60
N LYS A 64 9.97 -16.62 0.32
CA LYS A 64 9.95 -16.34 1.78
C LYS A 64 11.17 -15.55 2.22
N GLN A 65 12.37 -15.92 1.74
CA GLN A 65 13.61 -15.24 2.10
C GLN A 65 13.61 -13.78 1.62
N ARG A 66 13.22 -13.56 0.36
CA ARG A 66 13.11 -12.22 -0.23
C ARG A 66 12.12 -11.35 0.55
N PHE A 67 10.93 -11.87 0.82
CA PHE A 67 9.95 -11.14 1.61
C PHE A 67 10.45 -10.85 3.03
N SER A 68 11.05 -11.83 3.71
CA SER A 68 11.55 -11.66 5.08
C SER A 68 12.67 -10.62 5.17
N GLN A 69 13.58 -10.64 4.18
CA GLN A 69 14.63 -9.63 4.07
C GLN A 69 14.01 -8.24 3.87
N ALA A 70 13.11 -8.10 2.90
CA ALA A 70 12.47 -6.83 2.60
C ALA A 70 11.67 -6.30 3.80
N ALA A 71 10.94 -7.16 4.52
CA ALA A 71 10.24 -6.83 5.76
C ALA A 71 11.19 -6.36 6.88
N THR A 72 12.34 -7.00 7.02
CA THR A 72 13.36 -6.62 8.03
C THR A 72 14.00 -5.27 7.70
N GLU A 73 14.17 -4.95 6.42
CA GLU A 73 14.69 -3.67 5.95
C GLU A 73 13.69 -2.51 6.08
N GLY A 74 12.42 -2.83 6.36
CA GLY A 74 11.31 -1.89 6.31
C GLY A 74 10.70 -1.81 4.91
N LEU A 75 9.37 -1.81 4.86
CA LEU A 75 8.60 -1.77 3.63
C LEU A 75 7.69 -0.56 3.62
N TRP A 76 7.53 0.05 2.45
CA TRP A 76 6.42 0.94 2.21
C TRP A 76 5.32 0.19 1.46
N LEU A 77 4.23 -0.05 2.17
CA LEU A 77 3.05 -0.71 1.63
C LEU A 77 2.28 0.24 0.71
N LYS A 78 1.94 -0.23 -0.48
CA LYS A 78 1.11 0.50 -1.45
C LYS A 78 -0.33 0.01 -1.47
N ASP A 79 -0.50 -1.30 -1.50
CA ASP A 79 -1.83 -1.92 -1.51
C ASP A 79 -1.81 -3.27 -0.81
N ILE A 80 -2.95 -3.60 -0.17
CA ILE A 80 -3.27 -4.96 0.26
C ILE A 80 -4.68 -5.26 -0.22
N SER A 81 -4.77 -6.26 -1.10
CA SER A 81 -6.04 -6.72 -1.65
C SER A 81 -6.31 -8.14 -1.18
N ALA A 82 -7.45 -8.35 -0.51
CA ALA A 82 -7.93 -9.65 -0.07
C ALA A 82 -9.36 -9.87 -0.61
N GLY A 83 -9.46 -10.35 -1.85
CA GLY A 83 -10.75 -10.62 -2.51
C GLY A 83 -11.09 -12.11 -2.56
N ASP A 84 -10.19 -12.91 -3.14
CA ASP A 84 -10.31 -14.37 -3.23
C ASP A 84 -9.37 -14.97 -2.16
N PRO A 85 -9.81 -15.94 -1.34
CA PRO A 85 -8.97 -16.61 -0.34
C PRO A 85 -7.71 -17.28 -0.92
N THR A 86 -7.64 -17.46 -2.24
CA THR A 86 -6.47 -17.98 -2.95
C THR A 86 -5.57 -16.91 -3.59
N LYS A 87 -5.97 -15.63 -3.57
CA LYS A 87 -5.30 -14.53 -4.29
C LYS A 87 -5.20 -13.25 -3.45
N SER A 88 -4.81 -13.38 -2.18
CA SER A 88 -4.46 -12.17 -1.43
C SER A 88 -3.14 -11.64 -1.96
N THR A 89 -3.11 -10.36 -2.32
CA THR A 89 -1.95 -9.70 -2.90
C THR A 89 -1.51 -8.52 -2.04
N LEU A 90 -0.19 -8.34 -1.94
CA LEU A 90 0.44 -7.21 -1.28
C LEU A 90 1.39 -6.57 -2.29
N GLU A 91 1.28 -5.26 -2.48
CA GLU A 91 2.19 -4.46 -3.30
C GLU A 91 3.00 -3.53 -2.40
N ALA A 92 4.32 -3.54 -2.55
CA ALA A 92 5.19 -2.77 -1.69
C ALA A 92 6.48 -2.32 -2.39
N CYS A 93 7.11 -1.31 -1.80
CA CYS A 93 8.46 -0.89 -2.10
C CYS A 93 9.37 -1.28 -0.94
N GLY A 94 10.51 -1.90 -1.24
CA GLY A 94 11.55 -2.19 -0.26
C GLY A 94 12.73 -1.24 -0.42
N ARG A 95 13.70 -1.36 0.48
CA ARG A 95 14.97 -0.63 0.37
C ARG A 95 15.80 -1.11 -0.82
N THR A 96 15.85 -2.42 -1.02
CA THR A 96 16.62 -3.05 -2.10
C THR A 96 15.84 -3.08 -3.41
N GLU A 97 14.59 -3.52 -3.36
CA GLU A 97 13.73 -3.64 -4.55
C GLU A 97 12.75 -2.47 -4.62
N PRO A 98 12.80 -1.63 -5.68
CA PRO A 98 12.03 -0.38 -5.75
C PRO A 98 10.53 -0.63 -5.85
N TYR A 99 10.11 -1.82 -6.28
CA TYR A 99 8.73 -2.26 -6.27
C TYR A 99 8.66 -3.78 -6.44
N PHE A 100 7.76 -4.42 -5.70
CA PHE A 100 7.45 -5.84 -5.83
C PHE A 100 6.00 -6.11 -5.44
N SER A 101 5.48 -7.25 -5.89
CA SER A 101 4.20 -7.80 -5.42
C SER A 101 4.37 -9.18 -4.81
N VAL A 102 3.47 -9.52 -3.89
CA VAL A 102 3.49 -10.77 -3.16
C VAL A 102 2.11 -11.38 -3.21
N THR A 103 2.02 -12.64 -3.63
CA THR A 103 0.83 -13.44 -3.40
C THR A 103 1.00 -14.18 -2.09
N PHE A 104 0.03 -14.05 -1.19
CA PHE A 104 0.06 -14.67 0.13
C PHE A 104 -1.28 -15.29 0.50
N SER A 105 -1.27 -16.07 1.58
CA SER A 105 -2.47 -16.56 2.25
C SER A 105 -2.33 -16.36 3.75
N PHE A 106 -3.44 -16.23 4.45
CA PHE A 106 -3.49 -16.14 5.90
C PHE A 106 -4.72 -16.89 6.41
N ARG A 107 -4.72 -17.25 7.70
CA ARG A 107 -5.87 -17.91 8.32
C ARG A 107 -6.87 -16.90 8.88
N GLN A 108 -6.36 -15.85 9.51
CA GLN A 108 -7.14 -14.80 10.15
C GLN A 108 -6.35 -13.50 10.12
N VAL A 109 -7.08 -12.38 10.10
CA VAL A 109 -6.53 -11.04 10.28
C VAL A 109 -7.31 -10.36 11.40
N LEU A 110 -6.60 -9.80 12.37
CA LEU A 110 -7.14 -8.86 13.33
C LEU A 110 -6.78 -7.46 12.85
N VAL A 111 -7.76 -6.56 12.81
CA VAL A 111 -7.55 -5.16 12.46
C VAL A 111 -7.88 -4.33 13.68
N GLU A 112 -6.87 -3.63 14.18
CA GLU A 112 -6.98 -2.70 15.31
C GLU A 112 -6.83 -1.29 14.75
N TRP A 113 -7.88 -0.50 14.87
CA TRP A 113 -7.90 0.88 14.45
C TRP A 113 -7.55 1.77 15.63
N GLU A 114 -6.72 2.79 15.42
CA GLU A 114 -6.62 3.86 16.41
C GLU A 114 -7.99 4.53 16.57
N SER A 115 -8.33 4.90 17.81
CA SER A 115 -9.50 5.73 18.09
C SER A 115 -9.39 7.05 17.31
N PHE A 116 -10.43 7.40 16.54
CA PHE A 116 -10.54 8.66 15.80
C PHE A 116 -10.05 9.87 16.63
N ALA A 117 -8.98 10.52 16.18
CA ALA A 117 -8.38 11.64 16.91
C ALA A 117 -7.86 12.73 15.96
N GLY A 118 -8.77 13.36 15.20
CA GLY A 118 -8.43 14.55 14.40
C GLY A 118 -9.65 15.42 14.11
N PRO A 119 -9.58 16.76 14.31
CA PRO A 119 -10.59 17.66 13.77
C PRO A 119 -10.54 17.63 12.24
N ALA A 120 -11.69 17.65 11.58
CA ALA A 120 -11.73 17.68 10.12
C ALA A 120 -10.89 18.86 9.59
N TRP A 121 -10.12 18.63 8.53
CA TRP A 121 -9.33 19.65 7.83
C TRP A 121 -10.13 20.94 7.47
N GLN A 122 -11.47 20.86 7.40
CA GLN A 122 -12.36 21.98 7.09
C GLN A 122 -12.67 22.92 8.27
N VAL A 123 -12.34 22.58 9.52
CA VAL A 123 -12.77 23.40 10.69
C VAL A 123 -11.89 24.66 10.90
N ASN A 124 -10.77 24.81 10.19
CA ASN A 124 -9.79 25.89 10.45
C ASN A 124 -9.92 27.16 9.59
N PHE A 125 -10.98 27.33 8.78
CA PHE A 125 -11.21 28.59 8.07
C PHE A 125 -12.26 29.46 8.75
N ARG A 126 -11.95 29.96 9.96
CA ARG A 126 -12.56 31.21 10.45
C ARG A 126 -11.74 32.39 9.95
N SER A 127 -12.04 32.89 8.76
CA SER A 127 -11.69 34.26 8.42
C SER A 127 -12.52 35.20 9.28
N GLY A 128 -11.84 36.09 10.00
CA GLY A 128 -12.39 36.95 11.03
C GLY A 128 -13.54 37.86 10.58
N SER A 129 -14.29 38.26 11.61
CA SER A 129 -15.25 39.37 11.68
C SER A 129 -14.77 40.66 11.04
#